data_AF-A0A957M3B8-F1
#
_entry.id   AF-A0A957M3B8-F1
#
_cell.length_a   1.000
_cell.length_b   1.000
_cell.length_c   1.000
_cell.angle_alpha   90.00
_cell.angle_beta   90.00
_cell.angle_gamma   90.00
#
_symmetry.space_group_name_H-M   'P 1'
#
loop_
_entity.id
_entity.type
_entity.pdbx_description
1 polymer ?
#
loop_
_entity_poly.entity_id
_entity_poly.type
_entity_poly.pdbx_seq_one_letter_code
_entity_poly.pdbx_strand_id
1 'polypeptide(L)'
;MGKPTGFLEYQREVPADRAPLERVKDWDEFHLHLSDDRLRTQGARCMDCGIPFCHTGQLINGMASGCPINNLIPEWNDLVYRGLWREALNRLHETNNFPEFTGRVCPAPCEGSCTVGLLEPPVTIKSIECAIVDRGFAEGWIVPETPPVRTGKKVAVVGSGPSGLACAAQLNRAGHWVTVFERADRIGGLLMYGIPNMKLDKEQVVQRRVDLLAAEGVRFITNTEVGKEYPIDKLRDRFDAIVLCGGATKPNDLPIPGRELKGIHFAMDFLRGNT
;
A
#
# COMPACT_ATOMS: atom_id res chain seq x y z
N MET A 1 -21.20 1.25 16.11
CA MET A 1 -19.92 1.79 15.62
C MET A 1 -20.11 3.24 15.23
N GLY A 2 -19.10 4.09 15.39
CA GLY A 2 -19.20 5.53 15.09
C GLY A 2 -20.19 6.28 15.99
N LYS A 3 -20.42 7.57 15.68
CA LYS A 3 -21.48 8.35 16.31
C LYS A 3 -22.73 8.25 15.43
N PRO A 4 -23.90 7.79 15.92
CA PRO A 4 -25.08 7.56 15.08
C PRO A 4 -25.50 8.74 14.19
N THR A 5 -25.28 9.97 14.65
CA THR A 5 -25.59 11.22 13.94
C THR A 5 -24.35 11.98 13.48
N GLY A 6 -23.15 11.41 13.60
CA GLY A 6 -21.88 12.13 13.36
C GLY A 6 -21.74 12.64 11.92
N PHE A 7 -22.33 11.95 10.94
CA PHE A 7 -22.33 12.39 9.54
C PHE A 7 -23.21 13.62 9.29
N LEU A 8 -24.20 13.90 10.16
CA LEU A 8 -25.06 15.09 10.11
C LEU A 8 -24.44 16.27 10.85
N GLU A 9 -23.66 16.01 11.89
CA GLU A 9 -23.14 17.04 12.79
C GLU A 9 -21.77 17.57 12.42
N TYR A 10 -20.93 16.72 11.83
CA TYR A 10 -19.56 17.07 11.49
C TYR A 10 -19.43 17.28 9.99
N GLN A 11 -18.50 18.14 9.58
CA GLN A 11 -18.15 18.35 8.17
C GLN A 11 -16.95 17.49 7.75
N ARG A 12 -16.90 17.13 6.46
CA ARG A 12 -15.79 16.31 5.95
C ARG A 12 -14.55 17.17 5.90
N GLU A 13 -13.46 16.61 6.39
CA GLU A 13 -12.20 17.31 6.45
C GLU A 13 -11.06 16.39 6.05
N VAL A 14 -10.27 16.83 5.08
CA VAL A 14 -9.06 16.13 4.63
C VAL A 14 -7.83 16.91 5.07
N PRO A 15 -6.68 16.25 5.23
CA PRO A 15 -5.44 16.99 5.49
C PRO A 15 -5.15 18.00 4.38
N ALA A 16 -4.66 19.17 4.76
CA ALA A 16 -4.26 20.20 3.81
C ALA A 16 -2.95 19.83 3.14
N ASP A 17 -2.71 20.43 1.97
CA ASP A 17 -1.44 20.30 1.27
C ASP A 17 -0.47 21.42 1.67
N ARG A 18 0.83 21.15 1.59
CA ARG A 18 1.90 22.16 1.58
C ARG A 18 1.66 23.18 0.47
N ALA A 19 2.04 24.44 0.71
CA ALA A 19 1.80 25.53 -0.24
C ALA A 19 2.42 25.22 -1.62
N PRO A 20 1.73 25.51 -2.74
CA PRO A 20 2.22 25.17 -4.07
C PRO A 20 3.62 25.69 -4.38
N LEU A 21 3.94 26.94 -4.00
CA LEU A 21 5.26 27.55 -4.24
C LEU A 21 6.38 26.98 -3.38
N GLU A 22 6.04 26.26 -2.31
CA GLU A 22 7.00 25.58 -1.45
C GLU A 22 7.25 24.17 -1.96
N ARG A 23 6.19 23.38 -2.20
CA ARG A 23 6.29 21.95 -2.58
C ARG A 23 6.82 21.68 -4.00
N VAL A 24 7.03 22.72 -4.81
CA VAL A 24 7.70 22.60 -6.12
C VAL A 24 9.23 22.68 -6.02
N LYS A 25 9.77 23.02 -4.84
CA LYS A 25 11.21 23.19 -4.60
C LYS A 25 11.89 21.92 -4.10
N ASP A 26 11.10 20.92 -3.71
CA ASP A 26 11.55 19.64 -3.17
C ASP A 26 10.62 18.51 -3.62
N TRP A 27 10.91 17.29 -3.18
CA TRP A 27 10.15 16.09 -3.49
C TRP A 27 9.61 15.43 -2.21
N ASP A 28 9.45 16.19 -1.12
CA ASP A 28 8.94 15.66 0.13
C ASP A 28 7.42 15.44 0.05
N GLU A 29 6.87 14.59 0.92
CA GLU A 29 5.43 14.35 1.01
C GLU A 29 4.69 15.69 1.20
N PHE A 30 3.70 15.94 0.34
CA PHE A 30 3.03 17.25 0.32
C PHE A 30 1.72 17.28 1.11
N HIS A 31 1.21 16.13 1.53
CA HIS A 31 0.05 16.06 2.41
C HIS A 31 0.49 16.28 3.85
N LEU A 32 -0.17 17.19 4.55
CA LEU A 32 -0.02 17.35 6.00
C LEU A 32 -0.81 16.25 6.73
N HIS A 33 -0.75 16.25 8.06
CA HIS A 33 -1.54 15.35 8.90
C HIS A 33 -2.64 16.10 9.64
N LEU A 34 -3.80 15.45 9.77
CA LEU A 34 -4.83 15.91 10.71
C LEU A 34 -4.42 15.53 12.14
N SER A 35 -4.79 16.37 13.11
CA SER A 35 -4.65 16.03 14.52
C SER A 35 -5.56 14.86 14.91
N ASP A 36 -5.19 14.11 15.94
CA ASP A 36 -5.99 13.02 16.51
C ASP A 36 -7.46 13.39 16.70
N ASP A 37 -7.78 14.53 17.32
CA ASP A 37 -9.17 14.93 17.57
C ASP A 37 -9.97 15.12 16.28
N ARG A 38 -9.35 15.69 15.24
CA ARG A 38 -9.96 15.86 13.91
C ARG A 38 -10.17 14.51 13.23
N LEU A 39 -9.20 13.59 13.33
CA LEU A 39 -9.33 12.22 12.81
C LEU A 39 -10.44 11.44 13.52
N ARG A 40 -10.56 11.58 14.84
CA ARG A 40 -11.65 11.00 15.63
C ARG A 40 -13.00 11.53 15.19
N THR A 41 -13.10 12.83 14.92
CA THR A 41 -14.30 13.46 14.34
C THR A 41 -14.62 12.88 12.96
N GLN A 42 -13.62 12.67 12.09
CA GLN A 42 -13.85 12.05 10.79
C GLN A 42 -14.30 10.58 10.91
N GLY A 43 -13.70 9.80 11.83
CA GLY A 43 -14.16 8.44 12.14
C GLY A 43 -15.59 8.39 12.65
N ALA A 44 -16.01 9.41 13.41
CA ALA A 44 -17.38 9.54 13.93
C ALA A 44 -18.44 9.72 12.83
N ARG A 45 -18.06 10.13 11.61
CA ARG A 45 -18.97 10.24 10.45
C ARG A 45 -19.39 8.88 9.89
N CYS A 46 -18.77 7.77 10.30
CA CYS A 46 -19.18 6.45 9.87
C CYS A 46 -20.61 6.13 10.35
N MET A 47 -21.50 5.73 9.43
CA MET A 47 -22.90 5.44 9.74
C MET A 47 -23.16 4.05 10.32
N ASP A 48 -22.13 3.20 10.45
CA ASP A 48 -22.29 1.80 10.86
C ASP A 48 -23.34 1.06 10.01
N CYS A 49 -23.16 1.13 8.69
CA CYS A 49 -24.12 0.59 7.74
C CYS A 49 -24.28 -0.93 7.95
N GLY A 50 -25.52 -1.43 8.01
CA GLY A 50 -25.77 -2.87 8.11
C GLY A 50 -25.21 -3.67 6.92
N ILE A 51 -25.10 -3.03 5.75
CA ILE A 51 -24.36 -3.54 4.58
C ILE A 51 -23.31 -2.50 4.20
N PRO A 52 -22.06 -2.61 4.69
CA PRO A 52 -21.03 -1.61 4.43
C PRO A 52 -20.47 -1.68 3.00
N PHE A 53 -21.01 -0.93 2.04
CA PHE A 53 -20.48 -0.96 0.65
C PHE A 53 -18.98 -0.60 0.56
N CYS A 54 -18.45 0.17 1.51
CA CYS A 54 -17.04 0.52 1.56
C CYS A 54 -16.09 -0.69 1.66
N HIS A 55 -16.52 -1.80 2.29
CA HIS A 55 -15.72 -3.03 2.40
C HIS A 55 -15.98 -4.04 1.27
N THR A 56 -16.89 -3.76 0.34
CA THR A 56 -17.29 -4.72 -0.69
C THR A 56 -16.36 -4.61 -1.89
N GLY A 57 -15.33 -5.45 -1.97
CA GLY A 57 -14.32 -5.41 -3.03
C GLY A 57 -14.71 -6.05 -4.36
N GLN A 58 -16.01 -6.19 -4.67
CA GLN A 58 -16.44 -6.88 -5.89
C GLN A 58 -16.11 -6.05 -7.14
N LEU A 59 -15.69 -6.73 -8.21
CA LEU A 59 -15.48 -6.08 -9.50
C LEU A 59 -16.79 -5.96 -10.26
N ILE A 60 -17.21 -4.73 -10.54
CA ILE A 60 -18.38 -4.41 -11.36
C ILE A 60 -17.89 -3.62 -12.57
N ASN A 61 -18.14 -4.11 -13.78
CA ASN A 61 -17.68 -3.50 -15.04
C ASN A 61 -16.17 -3.15 -15.05
N GLY A 62 -15.34 -4.00 -14.44
CA GLY A 62 -13.88 -3.82 -14.38
C GLY A 62 -13.38 -2.86 -13.30
N MET A 63 -14.26 -2.30 -12.47
CA MET A 63 -13.90 -1.43 -11.34
C MET A 63 -14.29 -2.06 -10.01
N ALA A 64 -13.50 -1.82 -8.96
CA ALA A 64 -13.84 -2.26 -7.62
C ALA A 64 -14.98 -1.42 -7.05
N SER A 65 -16.02 -2.07 -6.54
CA SER A 65 -17.19 -1.44 -5.92
C SER A 65 -16.95 -1.02 -4.47
N GLY A 66 -15.73 -1.09 -3.96
CA GLY A 66 -15.34 -0.80 -2.58
C GLY A 66 -13.87 -1.19 -2.38
N CYS A 67 -13.46 -1.51 -1.15
CA CYS A 67 -12.08 -1.92 -0.88
C CYS A 67 -11.76 -3.30 -1.48
N PRO A 68 -10.80 -3.43 -2.43
CA PRO A 68 -10.51 -4.70 -3.10
C PRO A 68 -9.98 -5.82 -2.18
N ILE A 69 -9.43 -5.45 -1.02
CA ILE A 69 -8.94 -6.41 -0.01
C ILE A 69 -9.98 -6.71 1.07
N ASN A 70 -11.23 -6.26 0.87
CA ASN A 70 -12.34 -6.39 1.82
C ASN A 70 -11.98 -5.90 3.24
N ASN A 71 -11.32 -4.74 3.31
CA ASN A 71 -10.84 -4.16 4.57
C ASN A 71 -12.00 -3.84 5.51
N LEU A 72 -11.78 -4.00 6.81
CA LEU A 72 -12.77 -3.96 7.88
C LEU A 72 -13.04 -2.52 8.35
N ILE A 73 -13.36 -1.66 7.38
CA ILE A 73 -13.39 -0.19 7.49
C ILE A 73 -14.27 0.34 8.62
N PRO A 74 -15.53 -0.11 8.79
CA PRO A 74 -16.37 0.40 9.87
C PRO A 74 -15.76 0.16 11.26
N GLU A 75 -15.04 -0.95 11.42
CA GLU A 75 -14.52 -1.39 12.71
C GLU A 75 -13.34 -0.54 13.16
N TRP A 76 -12.33 -0.35 12.30
CA TRP A 76 -11.20 0.50 12.67
C TRP A 76 -11.57 2.00 12.68
N ASN A 77 -12.61 2.42 11.95
CA ASN A 77 -13.16 3.78 12.10
C ASN A 77 -13.78 4.00 13.49
N ASP A 78 -14.53 3.01 14.01
CA ASP A 78 -15.07 3.06 15.38
C ASP A 78 -13.96 3.11 16.43
N LEU A 79 -12.96 2.25 16.26
CA LEU A 79 -11.81 2.19 17.16
C LEU A 79 -11.06 3.53 17.17
N VAL A 80 -10.82 4.14 16.01
CA VAL A 80 -10.25 5.48 15.92
C VAL A 80 -11.14 6.51 16.62
N TYR A 81 -12.44 6.55 16.34
CA TYR A 81 -13.38 7.46 17.02
C TYR A 81 -13.27 7.38 18.55
N ARG A 82 -13.19 6.16 19.08
CA ARG A 82 -13.07 5.86 20.52
C ARG A 82 -11.66 6.09 21.09
N GLY A 83 -10.67 6.40 20.25
CA GLY A 83 -9.27 6.60 20.65
C GLY A 83 -8.48 5.31 20.86
N LEU A 84 -8.99 4.17 20.40
CA LEU A 84 -8.39 2.84 20.50
C LEU A 84 -7.48 2.55 19.31
N TRP A 85 -6.40 3.32 19.19
CA TRP A 85 -5.54 3.35 18.00
C TRP A 85 -4.75 2.06 17.77
N ARG A 86 -4.30 1.40 18.84
CA ARG A 86 -3.54 0.15 18.71
C ARG A 86 -4.43 -0.99 18.25
N GLU A 87 -5.66 -1.03 18.75
CA GLU A 87 -6.69 -1.98 18.32
C GLU A 87 -7.10 -1.69 16.87
N ALA A 88 -7.22 -0.42 16.49
CA ALA A 88 -7.50 -0.04 15.10
C ALA A 88 -6.40 -0.54 14.16
N LEU A 89 -5.13 -0.41 14.57
CA LEU A 89 -3.97 -0.92 13.83
C LEU A 89 -4.02 -2.45 13.67
N ASN A 90 -4.25 -3.18 14.76
CA ASN A 90 -4.38 -4.64 14.70
C ASN A 90 -5.49 -5.03 13.72
N ARG A 91 -6.65 -4.36 13.81
CA ARG A 91 -7.79 -4.65 12.94
C ARG A 91 -7.53 -4.32 11.48
N LEU A 92 -6.78 -3.25 11.21
CA LEU A 92 -6.37 -2.86 9.86
C LEU A 92 -5.43 -3.92 9.22
N HIS A 93 -4.51 -4.47 10.01
CA HIS A 93 -3.56 -5.48 9.55
C HIS A 93 -4.15 -6.88 9.33
N GLU A 94 -5.38 -7.15 9.77
CA GLU A 94 -6.09 -8.41 9.47
C GLU A 94 -6.28 -8.63 7.97
N THR A 95 -6.41 -7.55 7.18
CA THR A 95 -6.68 -7.64 5.74
C THR A 95 -5.63 -6.94 4.89
N ASN A 96 -4.91 -5.95 5.43
CA ASN A 96 -3.95 -5.15 4.69
C ASN A 96 -2.51 -5.38 5.17
N ASN A 97 -1.68 -5.94 4.29
CA ASN A 97 -0.24 -6.05 4.53
C ASN A 97 0.45 -4.69 4.61
N PHE A 98 0.03 -3.71 3.80
CA PHE A 98 0.75 -2.44 3.59
C PHE A 98 -0.20 -1.22 3.60
N PRO A 99 -0.84 -0.92 4.74
CA PRO A 99 -1.66 0.29 4.90
C PRO A 99 -0.89 1.59 4.65
N GLU A 100 0.44 1.62 4.85
CA GLU A 100 1.26 2.79 4.58
C GLU A 100 1.41 3.11 3.09
N PHE A 101 1.28 2.12 2.21
CA PHE A 101 1.29 2.32 0.76
C PHE A 101 -0.11 2.71 0.29
N THR A 102 -1.10 1.91 0.66
CA THR A 102 -2.50 2.09 0.24
C THR A 102 -3.09 3.40 0.79
N GLY A 103 -2.84 3.75 2.05
CA GLY A 103 -3.24 5.03 2.65
C GLY A 103 -2.68 6.26 1.92
N ARG A 104 -1.59 6.12 1.15
CA ARG A 104 -0.99 7.22 0.36
C ARG A 104 -1.42 7.21 -1.11
N VAL A 105 -1.40 6.05 -1.75
CA VAL A 105 -1.51 5.97 -3.22
C VAL A 105 -2.82 5.38 -3.73
N CYS A 106 -3.64 4.77 -2.86
CA CYS A 106 -4.93 4.22 -3.26
C CYS A 106 -5.84 5.34 -3.81
N PRO A 107 -6.62 5.08 -4.89
CA PRO A 107 -7.64 5.99 -5.37
C PRO A 107 -8.91 6.00 -4.48
N ALA A 108 -8.90 5.27 -3.36
CA ALA A 108 -9.97 5.21 -2.37
C ALA A 108 -11.36 4.82 -2.93
N PRO A 109 -11.49 3.67 -3.62
CA PRO A 109 -12.81 3.19 -4.08
C PRO A 109 -13.78 2.97 -2.92
N CYS A 110 -13.28 2.67 -1.72
CA CYS A 110 -14.04 2.60 -0.49
C CYS A 110 -14.75 3.92 -0.11
N GLU A 111 -14.15 5.08 -0.41
CA GLU A 111 -14.80 6.39 -0.21
C GLU A 111 -15.86 6.63 -1.27
N GLY A 112 -15.58 6.26 -2.53
CA GLY A 112 -16.56 6.34 -3.63
C GLY A 112 -17.82 5.50 -3.39
N SER A 113 -17.68 4.41 -2.64
CA SER A 113 -18.79 3.51 -2.28
C SER A 113 -19.38 3.75 -0.90
N CYS A 114 -18.91 4.78 -0.19
CA CYS A 114 -19.44 5.10 1.12
C CYS A 114 -20.90 5.53 1.01
N THR A 115 -21.80 4.92 1.79
CA THR A 115 -23.25 5.26 1.76
C THR A 115 -23.51 6.73 2.12
N VAL A 116 -22.66 7.35 2.95
CA VAL A 116 -22.75 8.80 3.23
C VAL A 116 -22.65 9.59 1.92
N GLY A 117 -21.76 9.14 1.03
CA GLY A 117 -21.48 9.70 -0.31
C GLY A 117 -22.69 9.88 -1.22
N LEU A 118 -23.83 9.25 -0.91
CA LEU A 118 -25.08 9.43 -1.63
C LEU A 118 -25.71 10.82 -1.39
N LEU A 119 -25.55 11.37 -0.19
CA LEU A 119 -26.18 12.63 0.25
C LEU A 119 -25.16 13.69 0.68
N GLU A 120 -24.06 13.27 1.30
CA GLU A 120 -23.04 14.12 1.90
C GLU A 120 -21.64 13.60 1.54
N PRO A 121 -20.56 14.39 1.67
CA PRO A 121 -19.21 13.91 1.37
C PRO A 121 -18.84 12.65 2.20
N PRO A 122 -18.13 11.67 1.61
CA PRO A 122 -17.87 10.38 2.26
C PRO A 122 -16.93 10.52 3.48
N VAL A 123 -16.89 9.49 4.32
CA VAL A 123 -15.89 9.37 5.39
C VAL A 123 -14.48 9.37 4.78
N THR A 124 -13.51 10.04 5.41
CA THR A 124 -12.11 10.10 4.95
C THR A 124 -11.32 8.82 5.28
N ILE A 125 -11.80 7.70 4.76
CA ILE A 125 -11.31 6.34 5.02
C ILE A 125 -9.80 6.26 4.74
N LYS A 126 -9.33 6.82 3.62
CA LYS A 126 -7.92 6.77 3.23
C LYS A 126 -7.03 7.54 4.21
N SER A 127 -7.47 8.73 4.65
CA SER A 127 -6.71 9.53 5.61
C SER A 127 -6.63 8.87 6.99
N ILE A 128 -7.71 8.21 7.42
CA ILE A 128 -7.74 7.47 8.68
C ILE A 128 -6.82 6.23 8.60
N GLU A 129 -6.86 5.48 7.49
CA GLU A 129 -5.94 4.35 7.25
C GLU A 129 -4.47 4.79 7.34
N CYS A 130 -4.11 5.88 6.66
CA CYS A 130 -2.76 6.44 6.69
C CYS A 130 -2.34 6.87 8.10
N ALA A 131 -3.25 7.50 8.85
CA ALA A 131 -2.95 7.93 10.21
C ALA A 131 -2.77 6.76 11.19
N ILE A 132 -3.57 5.70 11.07
CA ILE A 132 -3.44 4.49 11.91
C ILE A 132 -2.05 3.88 11.76
N VAL A 133 -1.60 3.66 10.53
CA VAL A 133 -0.30 3.02 10.26
C VAL A 133 0.88 3.93 10.60
N ASP A 134 0.81 5.23 10.28
CA ASP A 134 1.86 6.18 10.61
C ASP A 134 2.05 6.26 12.13
N ARG A 135 0.95 6.30 12.90
CA ARG A 135 0.98 6.22 14.36
C ARG A 135 1.55 4.89 14.84
N GLY A 136 1.16 3.77 14.23
CA GLY A 136 1.66 2.44 14.58
C GLY A 136 3.18 2.33 14.48
N PHE A 137 3.80 2.96 13.47
CA PHE A 137 5.26 3.06 13.38
C PHE A 137 5.84 4.05 14.39
N ALA A 138 5.24 5.23 14.55
CA ALA A 138 5.75 6.27 15.46
C ALA A 138 5.76 5.83 16.94
N GLU A 139 4.77 5.05 17.35
CA GLU A 139 4.61 4.52 18.71
C GLU A 139 5.38 3.19 18.92
N GLY A 140 6.04 2.66 17.87
CA GLY A 140 6.78 1.41 17.94
C GLY A 140 5.91 0.15 18.09
N TRP A 141 4.64 0.19 17.66
CA TRP A 141 3.74 -0.96 17.72
C TRP A 141 3.96 -1.94 16.57
N ILE A 142 4.41 -1.45 15.42
CA ILE A 142 4.78 -2.28 14.27
C ILE A 142 6.23 -2.70 14.44
N VAL A 143 6.44 -3.96 14.80
CA VAL A 143 7.76 -4.57 15.01
C VAL A 143 7.88 -5.84 14.17
N PRO A 144 9.10 -6.31 13.87
CA PRO A 144 9.28 -7.56 13.13
C PRO A 144 8.63 -8.75 13.85
N GLU A 145 7.76 -9.48 13.16
CA GLU A 145 7.11 -10.70 13.63
C GLU A 145 7.66 -11.95 12.91
N THR A 146 8.67 -12.58 13.49
CA THR A 146 9.17 -13.85 12.95
C THR A 146 8.20 -15.00 13.24
N PRO A 147 7.98 -15.94 12.30
CA PRO A 147 7.11 -17.09 12.55
C PRO A 147 7.66 -17.97 13.70
N PRO A 148 6.80 -18.47 14.60
CA PRO A 148 7.24 -19.26 15.75
C PRO A 148 7.80 -20.63 15.35
N VAL A 149 7.39 -21.16 14.20
CA VAL A 149 7.84 -22.45 13.67
C VAL A 149 8.14 -22.31 12.20
N ARG A 150 9.26 -22.89 11.76
CA ARG A 150 9.61 -22.99 10.34
C ARG A 150 9.18 -24.34 9.79
N THR A 151 8.44 -24.32 8.69
CA THR A 151 7.95 -25.51 7.97
C THR A 151 9.06 -26.28 7.25
N GLY A 152 10.24 -25.69 7.10
CA GLY A 152 11.34 -26.23 6.28
C GLY A 152 11.17 -26.03 4.76
N LYS A 153 9.99 -25.63 4.30
CA LYS A 153 9.69 -25.35 2.89
C LYS A 153 10.32 -24.04 2.43
N LYS A 154 10.80 -24.02 1.18
CA LYS A 154 11.47 -22.88 0.55
C LYS A 154 10.64 -22.39 -0.63
N VAL A 155 10.33 -21.10 -0.67
CA VAL A 155 9.57 -20.48 -1.75
C VAL A 155 10.39 -19.35 -2.39
N ALA A 156 10.47 -19.37 -3.71
CA ALA A 156 11.04 -18.27 -4.50
C ALA A 156 9.91 -17.34 -4.97
N VAL A 157 10.06 -16.04 -4.76
CA VAL A 157 9.17 -15.01 -5.29
C VAL A 157 9.95 -14.18 -6.31
N VAL A 158 9.46 -14.10 -7.54
CA VAL A 158 10.16 -13.43 -8.65
C VAL A 158 9.53 -12.06 -8.91
N GLY A 159 10.20 -11.00 -8.49
CA GLY A 159 9.75 -9.61 -8.56
C GLY A 159 9.36 -9.08 -7.18
N SER A 160 9.82 -7.87 -6.86
CA SER A 160 9.65 -7.26 -5.53
C SER A 160 8.59 -6.13 -5.47
N GLY A 161 7.67 -6.09 -6.44
CA GLY A 161 6.53 -5.18 -6.39
C GLY A 161 5.57 -5.50 -5.23
N PRO A 162 4.46 -4.74 -5.09
CA PRO A 162 3.48 -4.94 -4.02
C PRO A 162 2.99 -6.40 -3.89
N SER A 163 2.76 -7.07 -5.02
CA SER A 163 2.33 -8.48 -5.04
C SER A 163 3.40 -9.42 -4.50
N GLY A 164 4.66 -9.22 -4.88
CA GLY A 164 5.79 -10.02 -4.40
C GLY A 164 6.04 -9.82 -2.91
N LEU A 165 6.00 -8.57 -2.43
CA LEU A 165 6.14 -8.27 -1.01
C LEU A 165 4.99 -8.85 -0.18
N ALA A 166 3.74 -8.72 -0.64
CA ALA A 166 2.59 -9.28 0.08
C ALA A 166 2.67 -10.82 0.13
N CYS A 167 3.00 -11.45 -1.00
CA CYS A 167 3.23 -12.88 -1.07
C CYS A 167 4.33 -13.33 -0.10
N ALA A 168 5.46 -12.61 -0.07
CA ALA A 168 6.56 -12.93 0.82
C ALA A 168 6.19 -12.77 2.29
N ALA A 169 5.48 -11.70 2.66
CA ALA A 169 5.01 -11.46 4.02
C ALA A 169 4.09 -12.60 4.50
N GLN A 170 3.09 -12.97 3.70
CA GLN A 170 2.13 -14.02 4.05
C GLN A 170 2.80 -15.41 4.17
N LEU A 171 3.66 -15.77 3.21
CA LEU A 171 4.37 -17.06 3.25
C LEU A 171 5.40 -17.14 4.37
N ASN A 172 6.09 -16.04 4.66
CA ASN A 172 7.03 -15.98 5.79
C ASN A 172 6.29 -16.12 7.12
N ARG A 173 5.17 -15.41 7.29
CA ARG A 173 4.30 -15.54 8.47
C ARG A 173 3.75 -16.96 8.65
N ALA A 174 3.46 -17.66 7.55
CA ALA A 174 3.07 -19.08 7.58
C ALA A 174 4.24 -20.05 7.92
N GLY A 175 5.45 -19.55 8.11
CA GLY A 175 6.62 -20.34 8.51
C GLY A 175 7.45 -20.88 7.35
N HIS A 176 7.24 -20.44 6.11
CA HIS A 176 8.09 -20.80 4.99
C HIS A 176 9.37 -19.95 4.94
N TRP A 177 10.42 -20.48 4.33
CA TRP A 177 11.61 -19.71 3.97
C TRP A 177 11.38 -19.04 2.63
N VAL A 178 11.31 -17.71 2.61
CA VAL A 178 11.03 -16.96 1.39
C VAL A 178 12.29 -16.28 0.88
N THR A 179 12.58 -16.43 -0.41
CA THR A 179 13.59 -15.63 -1.11
C THR A 179 12.94 -14.85 -2.25
N VAL A 180 13.02 -13.52 -2.19
CA VAL A 180 12.53 -12.61 -3.22
C VAL A 180 13.69 -12.24 -4.14
N PHE A 181 13.52 -12.50 -5.43
CA PHE A 181 14.46 -12.12 -6.48
C PHE A 181 13.97 -10.86 -7.18
N GLU A 182 14.83 -9.86 -7.29
CA GLU A 182 14.56 -8.59 -7.95
C GLU A 182 15.64 -8.30 -8.99
N ARG A 183 15.23 -7.86 -10.18
CA ARG A 183 16.16 -7.52 -11.26
C ARG A 183 16.80 -6.15 -11.07
N ALA A 184 16.10 -5.21 -10.42
CA ALA A 184 16.61 -3.89 -10.10
C ALA A 184 17.56 -3.94 -8.89
N ASP A 185 18.25 -2.82 -8.64
CA ASP A 185 19.18 -2.64 -7.53
C ASP A 185 18.46 -2.46 -6.18
N ARG A 186 17.21 -1.97 -6.18
CA ARG A 186 16.36 -1.79 -4.99
C ARG A 186 15.04 -2.55 -5.06
N ILE A 187 14.52 -2.89 -3.88
CA ILE A 187 13.27 -3.61 -3.66
C ILE A 187 12.07 -2.65 -3.72
N GLY A 188 10.93 -3.11 -4.24
CA GLY A 188 9.65 -2.36 -4.20
C GLY A 188 8.98 -2.17 -5.56
N GLY A 189 9.65 -2.53 -6.67
CA GLY A 189 9.10 -2.40 -8.01
C GLY A 189 8.66 -0.96 -8.33
N LEU A 190 7.41 -0.74 -8.74
CA LEU A 190 6.89 0.60 -9.03
C LEU A 190 6.69 1.48 -7.78
N LEU A 191 6.63 0.89 -6.58
CA LEU A 191 6.67 1.68 -5.34
C LEU A 191 8.00 2.42 -5.23
N MET A 192 9.08 1.79 -5.70
CA MET A 192 10.43 2.35 -5.68
C MET A 192 10.69 3.25 -6.90
N TYR A 193 10.42 2.75 -8.11
CA TYR A 193 10.87 3.38 -9.36
C TYR A 193 9.77 4.06 -10.20
N GLY A 194 8.52 4.01 -9.76
CA GLY A 194 7.38 4.50 -10.54
C GLY A 194 6.67 5.68 -9.88
N ILE A 195 6.23 5.49 -8.64
CA ILE A 195 5.51 6.52 -7.88
C ILE A 195 6.54 7.56 -7.42
N PRO A 196 6.36 8.86 -7.69
CA PRO A 196 7.30 9.89 -7.24
C PRO A 196 7.39 10.03 -5.71
N ASN A 197 8.52 10.54 -5.20
CA ASN A 197 8.77 10.64 -3.75
C ASN A 197 7.72 11.46 -3.00
N MET A 198 7.26 12.57 -3.57
CA MET A 198 6.25 13.44 -2.95
C MET A 198 4.88 12.78 -2.75
N LYS A 199 4.63 11.62 -3.37
CA LYS A 199 3.41 10.80 -3.16
C LYS A 199 3.65 9.57 -2.30
N LEU A 200 4.87 9.05 -2.28
CA LEU A 200 5.24 7.86 -1.54
C LEU A 200 6.75 7.89 -1.30
N ASP A 201 7.14 8.20 -0.07
CA ASP A 201 8.54 8.34 0.29
C ASP A 201 9.30 7.01 0.18
N LYS A 202 10.47 7.03 -0.50
CA LYS A 202 11.25 5.82 -0.76
C LYS A 202 11.94 5.28 0.48
N GLU A 203 12.47 6.16 1.32
CA GLU A 203 13.30 5.78 2.46
C GLU A 203 12.44 5.54 3.70
N GLN A 204 11.60 6.52 4.04
CA GLN A 204 10.82 6.52 5.28
C GLN A 204 9.62 5.58 5.24
N VAL A 205 9.12 5.24 4.04
CA VAL A 205 7.92 4.40 3.89
C VAL A 205 8.25 3.08 3.20
N VAL A 206 8.79 3.09 1.99
CA VAL A 206 9.04 1.84 1.24
C VAL A 206 10.20 1.04 1.85
N GLN A 207 11.37 1.65 2.01
CA GLN A 207 12.55 0.97 2.55
C GLN A 207 12.33 0.50 3.99
N ARG A 208 11.70 1.32 4.85
CA ARG A 208 11.28 0.91 6.21
C ARG A 208 10.50 -0.40 6.23
N ARG A 209 9.55 -0.61 5.30
CA ARG A 209 8.79 -1.86 5.21
C ARG A 209 9.65 -3.02 4.71
N VAL A 210 10.53 -2.76 3.74
CA VAL A 210 11.46 -3.78 3.23
C VAL A 210 12.38 -4.27 4.35
N ASP A 211 12.92 -3.36 5.15
CA ASP A 211 13.78 -3.68 6.29
C ASP A 211 13.03 -4.48 7.36
N LEU A 212 11.76 -4.13 7.62
CA LEU A 212 10.91 -4.91 8.52
C LEU A 212 10.75 -6.37 8.03
N LEU A 213 10.41 -6.56 6.75
CA LEU A 213 10.28 -7.91 6.16
C LEU A 213 11.60 -8.68 6.17
N ALA A 214 12.72 -7.97 5.95
CA ALA A 214 14.06 -8.58 6.03
C ALA A 214 14.36 -9.05 7.46
N ALA A 215 14.01 -8.24 8.47
CA ALA A 215 14.14 -8.59 9.88
C ALA A 215 13.22 -9.75 10.30
N GLU A 216 12.07 -9.92 9.64
CA GLU A 216 11.17 -11.08 9.82
C GLU A 216 11.74 -12.39 9.19
N GLY A 217 12.83 -12.28 8.42
CA GLY A 217 13.54 -13.39 7.81
C GLY A 217 13.26 -13.60 6.32
N VAL A 218 12.62 -12.65 5.64
CA VAL A 218 12.54 -12.66 4.17
C VAL A 218 13.90 -12.32 3.58
N ARG A 219 14.41 -13.17 2.69
CA ARG A 219 15.67 -12.91 2.00
C ARG A 219 15.42 -12.16 0.70
N PHE A 220 16.11 -11.04 0.50
CA PHE A 220 16.09 -10.30 -0.76
C PHE A 220 17.38 -10.53 -1.56
N ILE A 221 17.26 -10.72 -2.86
CA ILE A 221 18.37 -10.82 -3.82
C ILE A 221 18.08 -9.84 -4.96
N THR A 222 18.82 -8.74 -5.01
CA THR A 222 18.69 -7.70 -6.06
C THR A 222 19.62 -7.97 -7.24
N ASN A 223 19.54 -7.13 -8.28
CA ASN A 223 20.37 -7.22 -9.49
C ASN A 223 20.33 -8.61 -10.16
N THR A 224 19.20 -9.29 -10.09
CA THR A 224 19.05 -10.69 -10.52
C THR A 224 17.77 -10.87 -11.34
N GLU A 225 17.85 -10.86 -12.67
CA GLU A 225 16.74 -11.20 -13.55
C GLU A 225 16.64 -12.72 -13.70
N VAL A 226 15.56 -13.29 -13.18
CA VAL A 226 15.26 -14.71 -13.34
C VAL A 226 14.96 -15.01 -14.81
N GLY A 227 15.62 -16.03 -15.34
CA GLY A 227 15.59 -16.38 -16.77
C GLY A 227 16.75 -15.80 -17.57
N LYS A 228 17.55 -14.88 -16.99
CA LYS A 228 18.80 -14.37 -17.57
C LYS A 228 19.99 -14.65 -16.64
N GLU A 229 20.20 -13.83 -15.61
CA GLU A 229 21.31 -14.01 -14.67
C GLU A 229 21.07 -15.20 -13.73
N TYR A 230 19.81 -15.49 -13.40
CA TYR A 230 19.45 -16.66 -12.59
C TYR A 230 18.61 -17.67 -13.41
N PRO A 231 19.19 -18.81 -13.80
CA PRO A 231 18.48 -19.84 -14.56
C PRO A 231 17.25 -20.39 -13.83
N ILE A 232 16.16 -20.61 -14.58
CA ILE A 232 14.88 -21.11 -14.03
C ILE A 232 15.05 -22.51 -13.42
N ASP A 233 15.87 -23.37 -14.00
CA ASP A 233 16.08 -24.73 -13.47
C ASP A 233 16.70 -24.70 -12.07
N LYS A 234 17.58 -23.74 -11.77
CA LYS A 234 18.10 -23.54 -10.40
C LYS A 234 17.01 -23.14 -9.41
N LEU A 235 15.92 -22.49 -9.84
CA LEU A 235 14.79 -22.23 -8.96
C LEU A 235 14.02 -23.53 -8.69
N ARG A 236 13.76 -24.32 -9.73
CA ARG A 236 13.03 -25.60 -9.62
C ARG A 236 13.76 -26.61 -8.74
N ASP A 237 15.09 -26.64 -8.78
CA ASP A 237 15.89 -27.57 -7.98
C ASP A 237 15.99 -27.17 -6.50
N ARG A 238 15.90 -25.87 -6.18
CA ARG A 238 16.23 -25.32 -4.85
C ARG A 238 15.03 -24.91 -4.01
N PHE A 239 13.87 -24.72 -4.63
CA PHE A 239 12.66 -24.23 -3.99
C PHE A 239 11.51 -25.20 -4.21
N ASP A 240 10.71 -25.40 -3.16
CA ASP A 240 9.50 -26.22 -3.22
C ASP A 240 8.39 -25.56 -4.06
N ALA A 241 8.38 -24.23 -4.14
CA ALA A 241 7.43 -23.47 -4.93
C ALA A 241 8.05 -22.18 -5.50
N ILE A 242 7.48 -21.69 -6.60
CA ILE A 242 7.88 -20.47 -7.28
C ILE A 242 6.63 -19.62 -7.54
N VAL A 243 6.65 -18.35 -7.18
CA VAL A 243 5.59 -17.38 -7.45
C VAL A 243 6.13 -16.28 -8.37
N LEU A 244 5.44 -16.03 -9.48
CA LEU A 244 5.84 -15.02 -10.46
C LEU A 244 5.09 -13.71 -10.21
N CYS A 245 5.82 -12.66 -9.89
CA CYS A 245 5.34 -11.32 -9.55
C CYS A 245 6.02 -10.22 -10.40
N GLY A 246 6.41 -10.55 -11.64
CA GLY A 246 7.23 -9.67 -12.51
C GLY A 246 6.52 -8.40 -13.02
N GLY A 247 5.21 -8.30 -12.86
CA GLY A 247 4.42 -7.15 -13.31
C GLY A 247 4.39 -6.97 -14.85
N ALA A 248 3.91 -5.81 -15.30
CA ALA A 248 3.79 -5.45 -16.71
C ALA A 248 4.73 -4.29 -17.04
N THR A 249 5.90 -4.58 -17.61
CA THR A 249 6.95 -3.55 -17.80
C THR A 249 7.20 -3.18 -19.26
N LYS A 250 6.50 -3.81 -20.20
CA LYS A 250 6.57 -3.44 -21.62
C LYS A 250 5.69 -2.20 -21.83
N PRO A 251 6.24 -1.05 -22.23
CA PRO A 251 5.43 0.13 -22.52
C PRO A 251 4.58 -0.10 -23.78
N ASN A 252 3.44 0.57 -23.83
CA ASN A 252 2.66 0.70 -25.06
C ASN A 252 3.24 1.85 -25.88
N ASP A 253 3.63 1.57 -27.12
CA ASP A 253 4.21 2.58 -28.02
C ASP A 253 3.19 3.07 -29.04
N LEU A 254 3.41 4.29 -29.54
CA LEU A 254 2.56 4.92 -30.55
C LEU A 254 3.43 5.28 -31.78
N PRO A 255 3.56 4.37 -32.76
CA PRO A 255 4.43 4.56 -33.92
C PRO A 255 3.74 5.45 -34.97
N ILE A 256 3.77 6.77 -34.73
CA ILE A 256 3.26 7.80 -35.64
C ILE A 256 4.40 8.70 -36.14
N PRO A 257 4.23 9.44 -37.26
CA PRO A 257 5.25 10.36 -37.74
C PRO A 257 5.71 11.34 -36.65
N GLY A 258 7.02 11.46 -36.46
CA GLY A 258 7.61 12.29 -35.41
C GLY A 258 7.85 11.58 -34.07
N ARG A 259 7.49 10.29 -33.92
CA ARG A 259 7.76 9.49 -32.71
C ARG A 259 9.25 9.41 -32.35
N GLU A 260 10.12 9.53 -33.35
CA GLU A 260 11.58 9.52 -33.27
C GLU A 260 12.20 10.87 -32.84
N LEU A 261 11.41 11.94 -32.75
CA LEU A 261 11.91 13.26 -32.36
C LEU A 261 12.44 13.27 -30.92
N LYS A 262 13.46 14.10 -30.69
CA LYS A 262 14.05 14.29 -29.35
C LYS A 262 13.01 14.89 -28.40
N GLY A 263 12.97 14.39 -27.17
CA GLY A 263 12.04 14.83 -26.12
C GLY A 263 10.82 13.93 -25.92
N ILE A 264 10.64 12.90 -26.76
CA ILE A 264 9.58 11.90 -26.59
C ILE A 264 10.12 10.67 -25.85
N HIS A 265 9.71 10.51 -24.58
CA HIS A 265 10.19 9.45 -23.69
C HIS A 265 9.03 8.54 -23.25
N PHE A 266 9.34 7.26 -22.97
CA PHE A 266 8.40 6.46 -22.20
C PHE A 266 8.39 6.95 -20.75
N ALA A 267 7.22 6.91 -20.12
CA ALA A 267 7.05 7.38 -18.74
C ALA A 267 8.03 6.71 -17.77
N MET A 268 8.26 5.41 -17.90
CA MET A 268 9.16 4.69 -17.00
C MET A 268 10.64 5.05 -17.20
N ASP A 269 11.05 5.46 -18.40
CA ASP A 269 12.41 5.92 -18.66
C ASP A 269 12.64 7.28 -17.98
N PHE A 270 11.63 8.15 -18.02
CA PHE A 270 11.67 9.46 -17.38
C PHE A 270 11.60 9.34 -15.84
N LEU A 271 10.68 8.53 -15.32
CA LEU A 271 10.46 8.41 -13.87
C LEU A 271 11.63 7.73 -13.16
N ARG A 272 12.19 6.66 -13.72
CA ARG A 272 13.30 5.92 -13.10
C ARG A 272 14.53 6.77 -12.82
N GLY A 273 14.84 7.73 -13.70
CA GLY A 273 15.99 8.62 -13.51
C GLY A 273 15.81 9.62 -12.36
N ASN A 274 14.59 9.75 -11.82
CA ASN A 274 14.20 10.74 -10.81
C ASN A 274 13.71 10.09 -9.50
N THR A 275 14.00 8.82 -9.28
CA THR A 275 13.58 8.02 -8.11
C THR A 275 14.74 7.27 -7.49
#